data_AF-A0A3A5JIN5-F1
#
_entry.id   AF-A0A3A5JIN5-F1
#
_cell.length_a   1.000
_cell.length_b   1.000
_cell.length_c   1.000
_cell.angle_alpha   90.00
_cell.angle_beta   90.00
_cell.angle_gamma   90.00
#
_symmetry.space_group_name_H-M   'P 1'
#
loop_
_entity.id
_entity.type
_entity.pdbx_description
1 polymer ?
#
loop_
_entity_poly.entity_id
_entity_poly.type
_entity_poly.pdbx_seq_one_letter_code
_entity_poly.pdbx_strand_id
1 'polypeptide(L)' 'MDKILFDIALILIFTKIGSLISIHFKMPGVLGELIAGVILGPFILNLIQANADIKLLSDLGVVFLMFLAGIETNLD' A
#
# COMPACT_ATOMS: atom_id res chain seq x y z
N MET A 1 -8.72 -14.34 11.94
CA MET A 1 -7.97 -14.60 10.68
C MET A 1 -8.78 -14.21 9.45
N ASP A 2 -10.08 -14.49 9.38
CA ASP A 2 -10.87 -14.22 8.15
C ASP A 2 -10.91 -12.74 7.74
N LYS A 3 -10.99 -11.83 8.71
CA LYS A 3 -11.06 -10.39 8.44
C LYS A 3 -9.77 -9.82 7.81
N ILE A 4 -8.60 -10.32 8.21
CA ILE A 4 -7.34 -9.78 7.66
C ILE A 4 -7.11 -10.19 6.21
N LEU A 5 -7.48 -11.40 5.83
CA LEU A 5 -7.42 -11.83 4.42
C LEU A 5 -8.29 -10.94 3.54
N PHE A 6 -9.49 -10.61 4.03
CA PHE A 6 -10.39 -9.70 3.35
C PHE A 6 -9.82 -8.28 3.25
N ASP A 7 -9.31 -7.73 4.34
CA ASP A 7 -8.70 -6.40 4.38
C ASP A 7 -7.49 -6.31 3.42
N ILE A 8 -6.60 -7.31 3.42
CA ILE A 8 -5.45 -7.38 2.50
C ILE A 8 -5.91 -7.49 1.04
N ALA A 9 -6.91 -8.33 0.75
CA ALA A 9 -7.44 -8.44 -0.61
C ALA A 9 -7.98 -7.09 -1.11
N LEU A 10 -8.71 -6.37 -0.27
CA LEU A 10 -9.23 -5.04 -0.56
C LEU A 10 -8.10 -4.03 -0.77
N ILE A 11 -7.09 -4.01 0.11
CA ILE A 11 -5.90 -3.16 -0.04
C ILE A 11 -5.26 -3.42 -1.41
N LEU A 12 -4.93 -4.67 -1.73
CA LEU A 12 -4.24 -5.03 -2.97
C LEU A 12 -5.04 -4.67 -4.23
N ILE A 13 -6.35 -4.92 -4.23
CA ILE A 13 -7.22 -4.60 -5.37
C ILE A 13 -7.28 -3.08 -5.58
N PHE A 14 -7.56 -2.32 -4.53
CA PHE A 14 -7.73 -0.87 -4.64
C PHE A 14 -6.41 -0.15 -4.90
N THR A 15 -5.31 -0.57 -4.28
CA THR A 15 -3.99 0.03 -4.57
C THR A 15 -3.57 -0.29 -6.00
N LYS A 16 -3.82 -1.50 -6.52
CA LYS A 16 -3.55 -1.83 -7.92
C LYS A 16 -4.36 -0.96 -8.89
N ILE A 17 -5.66 -0.82 -8.64
CA ILE A 17 -6.54 0.04 -9.44
C ILE A 17 -6.07 1.50 -9.37
N GLY A 18 -5.80 2.00 -8.15
CA GLY A 18 -5.29 3.35 -7.92
C GLY A 18 -3.98 3.62 -8.65
N SER A 19 -3.04 2.68 -8.60
CA SER A 19 -1.75 2.73 -9.30
C SER A 19 -1.94 2.84 -10.82
N LEU A 20 -2.79 2.00 -11.40
CA LEU A 20 -3.11 2.04 -12.84
C LEU A 20 -3.76 3.37 -13.26
N ILE A 21 -4.70 3.87 -12.47
CA ILE A 21 -5.34 5.17 -12.71
C ILE A 21 -4.32 6.31 -12.63
N SER A 22 -3.45 6.32 -11.61
CA SER A 22 -2.42 7.35 -11.46
C SER A 22 -1.47 7.38 -12.66
N ILE A 23 -1.02 6.21 -13.10
CA ILE A 23 -0.16 6.08 -14.29
C ILE A 23 -0.87 6.59 -15.54
N HIS A 24 -2.18 6.32 -15.69
CA HIS A 24 -2.97 6.85 -16.80
C HIS A 24 -2.99 8.39 -16.83
N PHE A 25 -3.02 9.03 -15.66
CA PHE A 25 -2.93 10.49 -15.52
C PHE A 25 -1.48 11.04 -15.54
N LYS A 26 -0.49 10.23 -15.92
CA LYS A 26 0.95 10.59 -15.92
C LYS A 26 1.50 10.94 -14.53
N MET A 27 0.92 10.40 -13.47
CA MET A 27 1.39 10.53 -12.09
C MET A 27 2.15 9.27 -11.66
N PRO A 28 3.04 9.34 -10.65
CA PRO A 28 3.68 8.17 -10.09
C PRO A 28 2.65 7.17 -9.54
N GLY A 29 2.77 5.88 -9.87
CA GLY A 29 1.82 4.85 -9.43
C GLY A 29 1.62 4.80 -7.91
N VAL A 30 2.71 5.00 -7.15
CA VAL A 30 2.71 5.05 -5.68
C VAL A 30 1.75 6.12 -5.14
N LEU A 31 1.57 7.25 -5.84
CA LEU A 31 0.60 8.26 -5.43
C LEU A 31 -0.84 7.71 -5.44
N GLY A 32 -1.19 6.94 -6.47
CA GLY A 32 -2.49 6.29 -6.58
C GLY A 32 -2.72 5.24 -5.50
N GLU A 33 -1.67 4.51 -5.11
CA GLU A 33 -1.70 3.54 -4.01
C GLU A 33 -1.96 4.24 -2.67
N LEU A 34 -1.30 5.37 -2.41
CA LEU A 34 -1.51 6.18 -1.21
C LEU A 34 -2.94 6.74 -1.14
N ILE A 35 -3.45 7.29 -2.24
CA ILE A 35 -4.83 7.81 -2.31
C ILE A 35 -5.84 6.69 -2.06
N ALA A 36 -5.64 5.51 -2.65
CA ALA A 36 -6.49 4.35 -2.39
C ALA A 36 -6.49 3.97 -0.90
N GLY A 37 -5.33 4.01 -0.23
CA GLY A 37 -5.23 3.80 1.22
C GLY A 37 -6.00 4.83 2.05
N VAL A 38 -5.93 6.12 1.69
CA VAL A 38 -6.70 7.20 2.37
C VAL A 38 -8.20 7.00 2.19
N ILE A 39 -8.64 6.59 0.99
CA ILE A 39 -10.05 6.31 0.68
C ILE A 39 -10.57 5.12 1.49
N LEU A 40 -9.82 4.01 1.53
CA LEU A 40 -10.20 2.81 2.27
C LEU A 40 -10.09 2.99 3.79
N GLY A 41 -9.23 3.89 4.25
CA GLY A 41 -8.96 4.16 5.64
C GLY A 41 -10.12 4.82 6.41
N PRO A 42 -9.93 5.08 7.71
CA PRO A 42 -10.98 5.55 8.62
C PRO A 42 -11.54 6.93 8.28
N PHE A 43 -10.81 7.73 7.49
CA PHE A 43 -11.18 9.13 7.21
C PHE A 43 -12.24 9.29 6.12
N ILE A 44 -12.36 8.33 5.19
CA ILE A 44 -13.30 8.44 4.07
C ILE A 44 -14.34 7.33 4.13
N LEU A 45 -13.96 6.07 3.85
CA LEU A 45 -14.93 4.96 3.83
C LEU A 45 -14.95 4.15 5.13
N ASN A 46 -13.91 4.24 5.96
CA ASN A 46 -13.77 3.49 7.20
C ASN A 46 -13.95 1.96 7.04
N LEU A 47 -13.50 1.44 5.89
CA LEU A 47 -13.55 0.01 5.59
C LEU A 47 -12.40 -0.73 6.27
N ILE A 48 -11.23 -0.09 6.34
CA ILE A 48 -10.01 -0.67 6.88
C ILE A 48 -9.49 0.20 8.01
N GLN A 49 -9.19 -0.43 9.14
CA GLN A 49 -8.63 0.22 10.32
C GLN A 49 -7.25 -0.36 10.61
N ALA A 50 -6.33 0.52 11.02
CA ALA A 50 -5.01 0.08 11.46
C ALA A 50 -5.15 -0.80 12.70
N ASN A 51 -4.71 -2.05 12.57
CA ASN A 51 -4.60 -3.01 13.67
C ASN A 51 -3.17 -3.55 13.74
N ALA A 52 -2.87 -4.36 14.77
CA ALA A 52 -1.52 -4.88 14.98
C ALA A 52 -0.97 -5.65 13.77
N ASP A 53 -1.84 -6.43 13.11
CA ASP A 53 -1.43 -7.27 11.99
C ASP A 53 -1.13 -6.47 10.72
N ILE A 54 -1.99 -5.50 10.36
CA ILE A 54 -1.75 -4.59 9.23
C ILE A 54 -0.49 -3.75 9.49
N LYS A 55 -0.32 -3.27 10.73
CA LYS A 55 0.88 -2.50 11.09
C LYS A 55 2.15 -3.34 10.95
N LEU A 56 2.13 -4.59 11.41
CA LEU A 56 3.26 -5.51 11.24
C LEU A 56 3.59 -5.72 9.75
N LEU A 57 2.58 -5.90 8.91
CA LEU A 57 2.77 -6.06 7.47
C LEU A 57 3.31 -4.78 6.80
N SER A 58 2.85 -3.61 7.22
CA SER A 58 3.38 -2.32 6.75
C SER A 58 4.84 -2.11 7.16
N ASP A 59 5.17 -2.40 8.42
CA ASP A 59 6.54 -2.30 8.93
C ASP A 59 7.47 -3.25 8.15
N LEU A 60 7.04 -4.49 7.89
CA LEU A 60 7.76 -5.41 7.00
C LEU A 60 7.91 -4.87 5.57
N GLY A 61 6.85 -4.32 5.00
CA GLY A 61 6.88 -3.72 3.66
C GLY A 61 7.91 -2.61 3.54
N VAL A 62 7.98 -1.71 4.52
CA VAL A 62 8.99 -0.63 4.56
C VAL A 62 10.40 -1.20 4.66
N VAL A 63 10.63 -2.19 5.52
CA VAL A 63 11.94 -2.86 5.64
C VAL A 63 12.35 -3.48 4.31
N PHE A 64 11.44 -4.19 3.62
CA PHE A 64 11.73 -4.77 2.30
C PHE A 64 12.01 -3.70 1.24
N LEU A 65 11.25 -2.60 1.21
CA LEU A 65 11.46 -1.50 0.27
C LEU A 65 12.82 -0.83 0.48
N MET A 66 13.17 -0.53 1.74
CA MET A 66 14.48 0.04 2.08
C MET A 66 15.62 -0.91 1.75
N PHE A 67 15.43 -2.21 1.97
CA PHE A 67 16.41 -3.23 1.62
C PHE A 67 16.62 -3.32 0.11
N LEU A 68 15.54 -3.34 -0.68
CA LEU A 68 15.61 -3.32 -2.15
C LEU A 68 16.32 -2.07 -2.66
N ALA A 69 16.00 -0.89 -2.12
CA ALA A 69 16.68 0.35 -2.47
C ALA A 69 18.19 0.28 -2.16
N GLY A 70 18.57 -0.37 -1.05
CA GLY A 70 19.98 -0.63 -0.71
C GLY A 70 20.68 -1.57 -1.70
N ILE A 71 19.98 -2.60 -2.21
CA ILE A 71 20.51 -3.52 -3.23
C ILE A 71 20.67 -2.83 -4.60
N GLU A 72 19.73 -1.96 -4.99
CA GLU A 72 19.79 -1.22 -6.26
C GLU A 72 20.87 -0.12 -6.27
N THR A 73 21.32 0.34 -5.09
CA THR A 73 22.36 1.36 -4.97
C THR A 73 23.74 0.75 -5.21
N ASN A 74 24.38 1.12 -6.32
CA ASN A 74 25.81 0.84 -6.52
C ASN A 74 26.64 1.76 -5.61
N LEU A 75 27.64 1.19 -4.95
CA LEU A 75 28.56 1.88 -4.05
C LEU A 75 29.79 2.45 -4.77
N ASP A 76 29.83 2.34 -6.10
CA ASP A 76 30.91 2.84 -6.97
C ASP A 76 30.59 4.23 -7.54
#